data_AF-A0A1I5YXG9-F1
#
_entry.id   AF-A0A1I5YXG9-F1
#
_cell.length_a   1.000
_cell.length_b   1.000
_cell.length_c   1.000
_cell.angle_alpha   90.00
_cell.angle_beta   90.00
_cell.angle_gamma   90.00
#
_symmetry.space_group_name_H-M   'P 1'
#
loop_
_entity.id
_entity.type
_entity.pdbx_description
1 polymer ?
#
loop_
_entity_poly.entity_id
_entity_poly.type
_entity_poly.pdbx_seq_one_letter_code
_entity_poly.pdbx_strand_id
1 'polypeptide(L)' 'MIGKDGKPAVGTLVERVSRFVVLVPLAGRDAATVSQAVIDQVRTCRTCCGAR' A
#
# COMPACT_ATOMS: atom_id res chain seq x y z
N MET A 1 -10.75 -7.36 -5.95
CA MET A 1 -10.22 -6.69 -4.73
C MET A 1 -11.31 -6.74 -3.68
N ILE A 2 -11.23 -7.65 -2.72
CA ILE A 2 -12.33 -7.95 -1.80
C ILE A 2 -11.78 -7.90 -0.36
N GLY A 3 -12.16 -6.88 0.38
CA GLY A 3 -12.00 -6.76 1.84
C GLY A 3 -13.26 -7.17 2.59
N LYS A 4 -13.41 -6.74 3.85
CA LYS A 4 -14.49 -7.20 4.75
C LYS A 4 -15.86 -7.07 4.06
N ASP A 5 -16.66 -8.12 4.15
CA ASP A 5 -18.02 -8.18 3.58
C ASP A 5 -18.06 -7.98 2.04
N GLY A 6 -17.01 -8.37 1.32
CA GLY A 6 -16.99 -8.20 -0.13
C GLY A 6 -16.33 -6.89 -0.60
N LYS A 7 -15.98 -5.98 0.32
CA LYS A 7 -15.69 -4.57 -0.01
C LYS A 7 -14.21 -4.31 -0.20
N PRO A 8 -13.74 -3.61 -1.24
CA PRO A 8 -12.31 -3.39 -1.53
C PRO A 8 -11.47 -3.02 -0.29
N ALA A 9 -10.31 -3.67 -0.12
CA ALA A 9 -9.39 -3.40 0.98
C ALA A 9 -8.25 -2.48 0.53
N VAL A 10 -7.97 -1.44 1.31
CA VAL A 10 -6.87 -0.50 1.08
C VAL A 10 -6.00 -0.43 2.33
N GLY A 11 -4.69 -0.58 2.15
CA GLY A 11 -3.69 -0.31 3.17
C GLY A 11 -3.13 1.10 3.02
N THR A 12 -2.64 1.68 4.11
CA THR A 12 -2.02 3.01 4.11
C THR A 12 -0.62 2.92 4.70
N LEU A 13 0.38 3.24 3.89
CA LEU A 13 1.77 3.39 4.33
C LEU A 13 2.01 4.88 4.59
N VAL A 14 2.53 5.20 5.77
CA VAL A 14 2.80 6.57 6.18
C VAL A 14 4.26 6.69 6.60
N GLU A 15 4.99 7.58 5.95
CA GLU A 15 6.29 8.04 6.41
C GLU A 15 6.07 9.22 7.36
N ARG A 16 6.40 9.06 8.64
CA ARG A 16 5.94 9.96 9.73
C ARG A 16 6.67 11.31 9.74
N VAL A 17 7.89 11.39 9.20
CA VAL A 17 8.71 12.60 9.21
C VAL A 17 8.30 13.54 8.08
N SER A 18 8.29 13.08 6.83
CA SER A 18 7.83 13.88 5.68
C SER A 18 6.30 13.94 5.57
N ARG A 19 5.57 13.12 6.35
CA ARG A 19 4.12 12.92 6.25
C ARG A 19 3.68 12.47 4.85
N PHE A 20 4.57 11.77 4.15
CA PHE A 20 4.26 11.18 2.85
C PHE A 20 3.35 9.96 3.04
N VAL A 21 2.32 9.87 2.21
CA VAL A 21 1.28 8.83 2.30
C VAL A 21 1.18 8.08 0.97
N VAL A 22 1.18 6.74 1.05
CA VAL A 22 0.96 5.86 -0.09
C VAL A 22 -0.24 4.96 0.20
N LEU A 23 -1.19 4.94 -0.73
CA LEU A 23 -2.32 4.01 -0.71
C LEU A 23 -1.93 2.71 -1.41
N VAL A 24 -2.10 1.58 -0.71
CA VAL A 24 -1.76 0.25 -1.21
C VAL A 24 -3.05 -0.52 -1.47
N PRO A 25 -3.35 -0.90 -2.72
CA PRO A 25 -4.48 -1.78 -2.99
C PRO A 25 -4.19 -3.19 -2.46
N LEU A 26 -5.11 -3.76 -1.66
CA LEU A 26 -4.97 -5.10 -1.09
C LEU A 26 -5.95 -6.10 -1.71
N ALA A 27 -5.44 -7.26 -2.11
CA ALA A 27 -6.25 -8.39 -2.57
C ALA A 27 -6.86 -9.21 -1.41
N GLY A 28 -6.30 -9.08 -0.21
CA GLY A 28 -6.62 -9.85 0.98
C GLY A 28 -5.98 -9.20 2.23
N ARG A 29 -6.25 -9.75 3.41
CA ARG A 29 -5.77 -9.21 4.70
C ARG A 29 -4.84 -10.15 5.45
N ASP A 30 -4.57 -11.32 4.90
CA ASP A 30 -3.56 -12.22 5.43
C ASP A 30 -2.17 -11.60 5.28
N ALA A 31 -1.25 -12.00 6.17
CA ALA A 31 0.07 -11.40 6.26
C ALA A 31 0.88 -11.54 4.96
N ALA A 32 0.71 -12.64 4.23
CA ALA A 32 1.43 -12.88 2.98
C ALA A 32 0.97 -11.89 1.90
N THR A 33 -0.35 -11.74 1.70
CA THR A 33 -0.92 -10.80 0.73
C THR A 33 -0.55 -9.34 1.03
N VAL A 34 -0.59 -8.93 2.31
CA VAL A 34 -0.22 -7.57 2.69
C VAL A 34 1.26 -7.31 2.43
N SER A 35 2.13 -8.25 2.82
CA SER A 35 3.57 -8.11 2.64
C SER A 35 3.95 -7.98 1.17
N GLN A 36 3.35 -8.82 0.31
CA GLN A 36 3.59 -8.77 -1.13
C GLN A 36 3.11 -7.44 -1.74
N ALA A 37 1.90 -7.00 -1.40
CA ALA A 37 1.36 -5.73 -1.90
C ALA A 37 2.21 -4.51 -1.49
N VAL A 38 2.76 -4.52 -0.27
CA VAL A 38 3.66 -3.47 0.20
C VAL A 38 4.98 -3.47 -0.59
N ILE A 39 5.59 -4.64 -0.79
CA ILE A 39 6.83 -4.77 -1.57
C ILE A 39 6.63 -4.27 -3.00
N ASP A 40 5.54 -4.69 -3.64
CA ASP A 40 5.23 -4.30 -5.01
C ASP A 40 4.96 -2.79 -5.11
N GLN A 41 4.27 -2.21 -4.13
CA GLN A 41 4.04 -0.76 -4.08
C GLN A 41 5.35 0.02 -3.92
N VAL A 42 6.25 -0.41 -3.04
CA VAL A 42 7.54 0.27 -2.82
C VAL A 42 8.42 0.16 -4.07
N ARG A 43 8.43 -0.98 -4.76
CA ARG A 43 9.16 -1.15 -6.03
C ARG A 43 8.63 -0.26 -7.15
N THR A 44 7.32 -0.01 -7.17
CA THR A 44 6.65 0.82 -8.18
C THR A 44 6.59 2.30 -7.83
N CYS A 45 6.90 2.69 -6.58
CA CYS A 45 6.96 4.08 -6.09
C CYS A 45 8.15 4.87 -6.67
N ARG A 46 8.33 4.87 -8.00
CA ARG A 46 9.33 5.67 -8.72
C ARG A 46 9.06 7.17 -8.61
N THR A 47 7.80 7.58 -8.50
CA THR A 47 7.37 8.98 -8.43
C THR A 47 7.30 9.54 -7.01
N CYS A 48 7.37 8.68 -6.01
CA CYS A 48 7.28 9.04 -4.59
C CYS A 48 8.59 9.63 -4.05
N CYS A 49 9.73 9.18 -4.59
CA CYS A 49 11.06 9.58 -4.16
C CYS A 49 11.69 10.67 -5.07
N GLY A 50 11.00 11.09 -6.14
CA GLY A 50 11.52 11.98 -7.17
C GLY A 50 10.74 13.28 -7.40
N ALA A 51 9.68 13.54 -6.63
CA ALA A 51 8.98 14.83 -6.68
C ALA A 51 9.64 15.81 -5.69
N ARG A 52 10.80 16.32 -6.08
CA ARG A 52 11.28 17.62 -5.63
C ARG A 52 11.83 18.39 -6.82
#